data_AF-A0A366ED20-F1
#
_entry.id   AF-A0A366ED20-F1
#
_cell.length_a   1.000
_cell.length_b   1.000
_cell.length_c   1.000
_cell.angle_alpha   90.00
_cell.angle_beta   90.00
_cell.angle_gamma   90.00
#
_symmetry.space_group_name_H-M   'P 1'
#
loop_
_entity.id
_entity.type
_entity.pdbx_description
1 polymer ?
#
loop_
_entity_poly.entity_id
_entity_poly.type
_entity_poly.pdbx_seq_one_letter_code
_entity_poly.pdbx_strand_id
1 'polypeptide(L)'
;MINQVDFKYAKAISDKIMDKKQELIVQKNNLSSNQPTNIESQLHIWREDIIEIYAKSINSDLDTSYQLLKEWGAEAVDTLVNFNLPLEIALDEVRDYRNLIGQIIKDEASGFNLTFDQFYNLISDFDAVVDRAVHWLSISYSRRFYTRINAAEATALELSIPVIKISNQIGVLPLIGDIDTQRAQELMDKALSKGSDLGLEYMVIDLSGVPIIDTMVADRIFKVVEALSLIGVKTILSGIRPEIAQTMTHLGINTSNITVTSSLHIALEQFLNMKIQMA
;
A
#
# COMPACT_ATOMS: atom_id res chain seq x y z
N MET A 1 41.80 -11.98 -17.16
CA MET A 1 42.04 -13.43 -17.15
C MET A 1 42.18 -13.84 -15.70
N ILE A 2 41.16 -14.51 -15.14
CA ILE A 2 41.18 -15.01 -13.76
C ILE A 2 42.24 -16.12 -13.70
N ASN A 3 43.15 -16.04 -12.74
CA ASN A 3 44.26 -17.00 -12.61
C ASN A 3 43.69 -18.38 -12.21
N GLN A 4 44.25 -19.51 -12.66
CA GLN A 4 43.73 -20.84 -12.31
C GLN A 4 43.72 -21.12 -10.79
N VAL A 5 44.60 -20.45 -10.05
CA VAL A 5 44.66 -20.49 -8.59
C VAL A 5 43.46 -19.77 -7.97
N ASP A 6 43.02 -18.66 -8.59
CA ASP A 6 41.89 -17.85 -8.14
C ASP A 6 40.57 -18.62 -8.22
N PHE A 7 40.39 -19.37 -9.31
CA PHE A 7 39.22 -20.23 -9.49
C PHE A 7 39.18 -21.39 -8.47
N LYS A 8 40.34 -21.88 -8.00
CA LYS A 8 40.40 -23.04 -7.11
C LYS A 8 39.94 -22.71 -5.68
N TYR A 9 40.41 -21.61 -5.10
CA TYR A 9 39.97 -21.21 -3.76
C TYR A 9 38.53 -20.67 -3.78
N ALA A 10 38.15 -19.90 -4.80
CA ALA A 10 36.80 -19.36 -4.92
C ALA A 10 35.74 -20.48 -4.95
N LYS A 11 35.99 -21.52 -5.74
CA LYS A 11 35.14 -22.71 -5.78
C LYS A 11 35.09 -23.43 -4.42
N ALA A 12 36.24 -23.64 -3.77
CA ALA A 12 36.28 -24.32 -2.47
C ALA A 12 35.50 -23.56 -1.38
N ILE A 13 35.59 -22.23 -1.37
CA ILE A 13 34.85 -21.37 -0.44
C ILE A 13 33.35 -21.45 -0.73
N SER A 14 32.95 -21.31 -1.99
CA SER A 14 31.56 -21.46 -2.43
C SER A 14 30.99 -22.82 -2.01
N ASP A 15 31.69 -23.92 -2.31
CA ASP A 15 31.27 -25.27 -1.95
C ASP A 15 31.12 -25.43 -0.42
N LYS A 16 32.06 -24.88 0.36
CA LYS A 16 31.98 -24.91 1.84
C LYS A 16 30.77 -24.16 2.39
N ILE A 17 30.40 -23.01 1.81
CA ILE A 17 29.21 -22.27 2.22
C ILE A 17 27.95 -23.07 1.89
N MET A 18 27.90 -23.67 0.70
CA MET A 18 26.79 -24.54 0.29
C MET A 18 26.63 -25.75 1.22
N ASP A 19 27.73 -26.40 1.60
CA ASP A 19 27.72 -27.53 2.54
C ASP A 19 27.22 -27.11 3.93
N LYS A 20 27.52 -25.86 4.35
CA LYS A 20 27.09 -25.29 5.63
C LYS A 20 25.72 -24.63 5.59
N LYS A 21 25.01 -24.62 4.45
CA LYS A 21 23.74 -23.90 4.27
C LYS A 21 22.73 -24.14 5.40
N GLN A 22 22.49 -25.41 5.75
CA GLN A 22 21.54 -25.76 6.81
C GLN A 22 22.02 -25.33 8.21
N GLU A 23 23.32 -25.42 8.49
CA GLU A 23 23.90 -24.95 9.76
C GLU A 23 23.74 -23.44 9.91
N LEU A 24 23.95 -22.68 8.83
CA LEU A 24 23.82 -21.22 8.81
C LEU A 24 22.38 -20.78 9.11
N ILE A 25 21.39 -21.48 8.55
CA ILE A 25 19.96 -21.23 8.81
C ILE A 25 19.63 -21.49 10.29
N VAL A 26 20.10 -22.61 10.85
CA VAL A 26 19.82 -22.98 12.25
C VAL A 26 20.54 -22.05 13.24
N GLN A 27 21.79 -21.67 12.97
CA GLN A 27 22.55 -20.75 13.82
C GLN A 27 21.83 -19.40 13.94
N LYS A 28 21.22 -18.93 12.85
CA LYS A 28 20.39 -17.72 12.86
C LYS A 28 19.11 -17.87 13.68
N ASN A 29 18.42 -19.01 13.59
CA ASN A 29 17.18 -19.23 14.35
C ASN A 29 17.37 -19.16 15.86
N ASN A 30 18.54 -19.55 16.36
CA ASN A 30 18.88 -19.42 17.77
C ASN A 30 19.09 -17.95 18.22
N LEU A 31 19.31 -17.03 17.29
CA LEU A 31 19.51 -15.59 17.54
C LEU A 31 18.19 -14.79 17.45
N SER A 32 17.12 -15.34 16.86
CA SER A 32 15.85 -14.64 16.61
C SER A 32 14.64 -15.44 17.16
N SER A 33 14.41 -15.39 18.46
CA SER A 33 13.54 -16.34 19.18
C SER A 33 12.01 -16.08 19.16
N ASN A 34 11.45 -15.22 18.30
CA ASN A 34 10.03 -14.79 18.42
C ASN A 34 9.18 -14.73 17.13
N GLN A 35 9.53 -15.44 16.05
CA GLN A 35 8.70 -15.45 14.82
C GLN A 35 7.60 -16.53 14.87
N PRO A 36 6.33 -16.23 14.46
CA PRO A 36 5.26 -17.23 14.36
C PRO A 36 5.60 -18.37 13.39
N THR A 37 5.19 -19.60 13.71
CA THR A 37 5.53 -20.83 12.97
C THR A 37 5.16 -20.85 11.48
N ASN A 38 4.14 -20.09 11.05
CA ASN A 38 3.73 -20.01 9.64
C ASN A 38 4.64 -19.09 8.79
N ILE A 39 5.28 -18.11 9.42
CA ILE A 39 6.24 -17.21 8.76
C ILE A 39 7.59 -17.91 8.60
N GLU A 40 7.93 -18.78 9.54
CA GLU A 40 9.21 -19.47 9.57
C GLU A 40 9.45 -20.38 8.35
N SER A 41 8.42 -21.08 7.86
CA SER A 41 8.54 -21.93 6.66
C SER A 41 8.74 -21.12 5.38
N GLN A 42 8.11 -19.95 5.27
CA GLN A 42 8.25 -19.06 4.12
C GLN A 42 9.60 -18.35 4.13
N LEU A 43 10.06 -17.93 5.31
CA LEU A 43 11.40 -17.38 5.47
C LEU A 43 12.49 -18.43 5.24
N HIS A 44 12.21 -19.71 5.48
CA HIS A 44 13.20 -20.77 5.23
C HIS A 44 13.65 -20.82 3.76
N ILE A 45 12.70 -20.81 2.82
CA ILE A 45 13.01 -20.82 1.37
C ILE A 45 13.83 -19.58 1.02
N TRP A 46 13.38 -18.42 1.49
CA TRP A 46 14.08 -17.16 1.31
C TRP A 46 15.54 -17.19 1.82
N ARG A 47 15.76 -17.81 2.99
CA ARG A 47 17.09 -17.98 3.60
C ARG A 47 17.96 -18.93 2.79
N GLU A 48 17.40 -20.02 2.27
CA GLU A 48 18.13 -20.91 1.38
C GLU A 48 18.60 -20.16 0.14
N ASP A 49 17.73 -19.41 -0.51
CA ASP A 49 18.04 -18.71 -1.75
C ASP A 49 19.14 -17.64 -1.56
N ILE A 50 19.07 -16.83 -0.50
CA ILE A 50 20.09 -15.79 -0.29
C ILE A 50 21.46 -16.37 0.02
N ILE A 51 21.52 -17.46 0.81
CA ILE A 51 22.77 -18.17 1.07
C ILE A 51 23.33 -18.77 -0.22
N GLU A 52 22.47 -19.34 -1.07
CA GLU A 52 22.89 -19.88 -2.35
C GLU A 52 23.42 -18.82 -3.30
N ILE A 53 22.77 -17.66 -3.37
CA ILE A 53 23.22 -16.54 -4.20
C ILE A 53 24.58 -16.03 -3.70
N TYR A 54 24.75 -15.89 -2.40
CA TYR A 54 26.01 -15.50 -1.77
C TYR A 54 27.13 -16.51 -1.96
N ALA A 55 26.84 -17.82 -1.91
CA ALA A 55 27.83 -18.84 -2.22
C ALA A 55 28.24 -18.77 -3.69
N LYS A 56 27.26 -18.71 -4.61
CA LYS A 56 27.50 -18.65 -6.06
C LYS A 56 28.26 -17.39 -6.46
N SER A 57 28.03 -16.26 -5.78
CA SER A 57 28.67 -14.98 -6.12
C SER A 57 30.17 -14.97 -5.87
N ILE A 58 30.68 -15.82 -4.99
CA ILE A 58 32.11 -15.98 -4.73
C ILE A 58 32.85 -16.57 -5.93
N ASN A 59 32.18 -17.37 -6.76
CA ASN A 59 32.76 -18.05 -7.91
C ASN A 59 32.16 -17.60 -9.26
N SER A 60 31.38 -16.51 -9.25
CA SER A 60 30.73 -15.96 -10.45
C SER A 60 31.13 -14.50 -10.63
N ASP A 61 30.95 -13.97 -11.84
CA ASP A 61 31.08 -12.54 -12.06
C ASP A 61 29.95 -11.75 -11.36
N LEU A 62 30.20 -10.47 -11.12
CA LEU A 62 29.26 -9.59 -10.44
C LEU A 62 27.95 -9.42 -11.22
N ASP A 63 27.99 -9.38 -12.55
CA ASP A 63 26.78 -9.18 -13.36
C ASP A 63 25.82 -10.36 -13.22
N THR A 64 26.34 -11.59 -13.26
CA THR A 64 25.56 -12.81 -12.99
C THR A 64 24.94 -12.77 -11.60
N SER A 65 25.72 -12.39 -10.58
CA SER A 65 25.26 -12.29 -9.20
C SER A 65 24.17 -11.23 -9.03
N TYR A 66 24.29 -10.10 -9.72
CA TYR A 66 23.32 -9.01 -9.69
C TYR A 66 21.99 -9.37 -10.36
N GLN A 67 22.00 -10.20 -11.40
CA GLN A 67 20.75 -10.70 -12.00
C GLN A 67 20.02 -11.65 -11.04
N LEU A 68 20.74 -12.60 -10.42
CA LEU A 68 20.14 -13.51 -9.44
C LEU A 68 19.50 -12.75 -8.27
N LEU A 69 20.19 -11.73 -7.74
CA LEU A 69 19.65 -10.87 -6.67
C LEU A 69 18.42 -10.07 -7.09
N LYS A 70 18.33 -9.66 -8.36
CA LYS A 70 17.18 -8.93 -8.87
C LYS A 70 15.94 -9.83 -8.94
N GLU A 71 16.10 -11.07 -9.38
CA GLU A 71 15.03 -12.07 -9.42
C GLU A 71 14.57 -12.43 -8.00
N TRP A 72 15.51 -12.85 -7.15
CA TRP A 72 15.24 -13.15 -5.74
C TRP A 72 14.64 -11.95 -4.99
N GLY A 73 15.15 -10.74 -5.21
CA GLY A 73 14.67 -9.53 -4.53
C GLY A 73 13.22 -9.19 -4.85
N ALA A 74 12.71 -9.59 -6.02
CA ALA A 74 11.30 -9.43 -6.37
C ALA A 74 10.41 -10.42 -5.58
N GLU A 75 10.80 -11.71 -5.54
CA GLU A 75 10.07 -12.76 -4.84
C GLU A 75 10.11 -12.58 -3.31
N ALA A 76 11.28 -12.23 -2.78
CA ALA A 76 11.51 -11.91 -1.38
C ALA A 76 10.57 -10.81 -0.85
N VAL A 77 10.42 -9.74 -1.64
CA VAL A 77 9.57 -8.61 -1.26
C VAL A 77 8.10 -9.00 -1.25
N ASP A 78 7.66 -9.88 -2.14
CA ASP A 78 6.28 -10.36 -2.14
C ASP A 78 5.96 -11.13 -0.87
N THR A 79 6.88 -11.98 -0.38
CA THR A 79 6.76 -12.63 0.92
C THR A 79 6.61 -11.60 2.05
N LEU A 80 7.54 -10.64 2.15
CA LEU A 80 7.50 -9.64 3.23
C LEU A 80 6.20 -8.82 3.21
N VAL A 81 5.78 -8.35 2.04
CA VAL A 81 4.59 -7.50 1.92
C VAL A 81 3.30 -8.28 2.14
N ASN A 82 3.19 -9.52 1.63
CA ASN A 82 1.98 -10.34 1.79
C ASN A 82 1.75 -10.73 3.25
N PHE A 83 2.83 -10.99 4.01
CA PHE A 83 2.76 -11.28 5.44
C PHE A 83 2.84 -10.03 6.34
N ASN A 84 2.84 -8.83 5.74
CA ASN A 84 2.89 -7.54 6.44
C ASN A 84 4.08 -7.42 7.40
N LEU A 85 5.22 -7.93 6.96
CA LEU A 85 6.49 -7.93 7.70
C LEU A 85 7.26 -6.64 7.43
N PRO A 86 7.91 -6.05 8.45
CA PRO A 86 8.79 -4.91 8.26
C PRO A 86 10.03 -5.28 7.44
N LEU A 87 10.49 -4.34 6.61
CA LEU A 87 11.74 -4.48 5.83
C LEU A 87 12.96 -4.78 6.72
N GLU A 88 12.96 -4.29 7.96
CA GLU A 88 14.01 -4.54 8.97
C GLU A 88 14.37 -6.02 9.10
N ILE A 89 13.38 -6.93 9.07
CA ILE A 89 13.63 -8.36 9.17
C ILE A 89 14.56 -8.84 8.04
N ALA A 90 14.31 -8.43 6.81
CA ALA A 90 15.12 -8.85 5.68
C ALA A 90 16.51 -8.19 5.68
N LEU A 91 16.61 -6.95 6.16
CA LEU A 91 17.90 -6.26 6.28
C LEU A 91 18.78 -6.88 7.35
N ASP A 92 18.21 -7.26 8.49
CA ASP A 92 18.92 -7.97 9.54
C ASP A 92 19.40 -9.34 9.06
N GLU A 93 18.56 -10.10 8.35
CA GLU A 93 18.94 -11.39 7.78
C GLU A 93 20.11 -11.25 6.79
N VAL A 94 20.06 -10.26 5.89
CA VAL A 94 21.17 -9.95 4.98
C VAL A 94 22.44 -9.60 5.74
N ARG A 95 22.36 -8.79 6.79
CA ARG A 95 23.49 -8.40 7.64
C ARG A 95 24.09 -9.61 8.35
N ASP A 96 23.26 -10.49 8.88
CA ASP A 96 23.69 -11.64 9.66
C ASP A 96 24.38 -12.66 8.75
N TYR A 97 23.81 -12.94 7.56
CA TYR A 97 24.48 -13.81 6.57
C TYR A 97 25.77 -13.21 6.02
N ARG A 98 25.86 -11.89 5.83
CA ARG A 98 27.13 -11.22 5.49
C ARG A 98 28.21 -11.55 6.52
N ASN A 99 27.88 -11.44 7.82
CA ASN A 99 28.85 -11.67 8.89
C ASN A 99 29.25 -13.16 8.98
N LEU A 100 28.28 -14.08 8.90
CA LEU A 100 28.53 -15.52 8.97
C LEU A 100 29.38 -16.01 7.79
N ILE A 101 29.03 -15.59 6.57
CA ILE A 101 29.76 -15.97 5.36
C ILE A 101 31.12 -15.26 5.30
N GLY A 102 31.21 -14.00 5.71
CA GLY A 102 32.47 -13.27 5.81
C GLY A 102 33.48 -13.96 6.73
N GLN A 103 33.01 -14.58 7.82
CA GLN A 103 33.85 -15.40 8.69
C GLN A 103 34.33 -16.67 7.98
N ILE A 104 33.49 -17.36 7.20
CA ILE A 104 33.90 -18.51 6.39
C ILE A 104 34.96 -18.09 5.35
N ILE A 105 34.74 -16.98 4.64
CA ILE A 105 35.69 -16.45 3.65
C ILE A 105 37.05 -16.18 4.31
N LYS A 106 37.07 -15.55 5.48
CA LYS A 106 38.30 -15.26 6.24
C LYS A 106 39.05 -16.54 6.65
N ASP A 107 38.34 -17.53 7.17
CA ASP A 107 38.96 -18.76 7.66
C ASP A 107 39.55 -19.59 6.52
N GLU A 108 38.84 -19.69 5.39
CA GLU A 108 39.33 -20.35 4.19
C GLU A 108 40.49 -19.59 3.54
N ALA A 109 40.41 -18.25 3.47
CA ALA A 109 41.49 -17.43 2.94
C ALA A 109 42.80 -17.64 3.69
N SER A 110 42.72 -17.83 5.01
CA SER A 110 43.86 -18.19 5.85
C SER A 110 44.37 -19.60 5.52
N GLY A 111 43.47 -20.59 5.35
CA GLY A 111 43.82 -21.96 4.99
C GLY A 111 44.51 -22.11 3.63
N PHE A 112 44.14 -21.28 2.66
CA PHE A 112 44.76 -21.23 1.33
C PHE A 112 45.98 -20.30 1.24
N ASN A 113 46.34 -19.60 2.33
CA ASN A 113 47.40 -18.58 2.37
C ASN A 113 47.23 -17.49 1.30
N LEU A 114 46.00 -16.97 1.15
CA LEU A 114 45.74 -15.85 0.23
C LEU A 114 46.61 -14.65 0.61
N THR A 115 47.10 -13.95 -0.42
CA THR A 115 47.72 -12.63 -0.21
C THR A 115 46.67 -11.62 0.24
N PHE A 116 47.13 -10.51 0.84
CA PHE A 116 46.22 -9.42 1.23
C PHE A 116 45.38 -8.93 0.06
N ASP A 117 45.98 -8.76 -1.13
CA ASP A 117 45.29 -8.30 -2.33
C ASP A 117 44.23 -9.30 -2.80
N GLN A 118 44.54 -10.61 -2.79
CA GLN A 118 43.56 -11.65 -3.17
C GLN A 118 42.40 -11.71 -2.18
N PHE A 119 42.68 -11.64 -0.88
CA PHE A 119 41.64 -11.61 0.15
C PHE A 119 40.77 -10.36 0.02
N TYR A 120 41.40 -9.19 -0.16
CA TYR A 120 40.68 -7.92 -0.31
C TYR A 120 39.76 -7.93 -1.53
N ASN A 121 40.24 -8.39 -2.69
CA ASN A 121 39.41 -8.49 -3.89
C ASN A 121 38.22 -9.43 -3.67
N LEU A 122 38.47 -10.60 -3.08
CA LEU A 122 37.43 -11.58 -2.79
C LEU A 122 36.34 -11.04 -1.85
N ILE A 123 36.74 -10.43 -0.72
CA ILE A 123 35.76 -9.90 0.25
C ILE A 123 35.05 -8.66 -0.30
N SER A 124 35.75 -7.81 -1.06
CA SER A 124 35.15 -6.62 -1.68
C SER A 124 34.10 -6.99 -2.73
N ASP A 125 34.34 -8.02 -3.54
CA ASP A 125 33.37 -8.50 -4.52
C ASP A 125 32.14 -9.10 -3.82
N PHE A 126 32.35 -9.86 -2.74
CA PHE A 126 31.26 -10.38 -1.90
C PHE A 126 30.44 -9.25 -1.27
N ASP A 127 31.08 -8.25 -0.66
CA ASP A 127 30.41 -7.10 -0.05
C ASP A 127 29.62 -6.29 -1.10
N ALA A 128 30.13 -6.15 -2.32
CA ALA A 128 29.41 -5.49 -3.41
C ALA A 128 28.11 -6.22 -3.80
N VAL A 129 28.07 -7.55 -3.65
CA VAL A 129 26.86 -8.37 -3.86
C VAL A 129 25.89 -8.18 -2.71
N VAL A 130 26.38 -8.16 -1.46
CA VAL A 130 25.56 -7.88 -0.28
C VAL A 130 24.91 -6.49 -0.35
N ASP A 131 25.69 -5.47 -0.70
CA ASP A 131 25.19 -4.09 -0.87
C ASP A 131 24.11 -4.02 -1.96
N ARG A 132 24.30 -4.79 -3.04
CA ARG A 132 23.31 -4.90 -4.11
C ARG A 132 22.02 -5.56 -3.63
N ALA A 133 22.10 -6.57 -2.77
CA ALA A 133 20.95 -7.23 -2.18
C ALA A 133 20.14 -6.25 -1.32
N VAL A 134 20.81 -5.51 -0.43
CA VAL A 134 20.20 -4.45 0.40
C VAL A 134 19.50 -3.40 -0.46
N HIS A 135 20.18 -2.93 -1.51
CA HIS A 135 19.64 -1.93 -2.43
C HIS A 135 18.36 -2.40 -3.12
N TRP A 136 18.37 -3.60 -3.71
CA TRP A 136 17.20 -4.14 -4.41
C TRP A 136 16.05 -4.43 -3.47
N LEU A 137 16.30 -5.03 -2.30
CA LEU A 137 15.27 -5.25 -1.28
C LEU A 137 14.62 -3.92 -0.88
N SER A 138 15.41 -2.90 -0.59
CA SER A 138 14.91 -1.59 -0.17
C SER A 138 14.04 -0.94 -1.24
N ILE A 139 14.54 -0.87 -2.48
CA ILE A 139 13.79 -0.25 -3.59
C ILE A 139 12.51 -1.03 -3.90
N SER A 140 12.61 -2.35 -4.02
CA SER A 140 11.46 -3.19 -4.37
C SER A 140 10.40 -3.16 -3.28
N TYR A 141 10.81 -3.22 -2.00
CA TYR A 141 9.89 -3.12 -0.86
C TYR A 141 9.19 -1.76 -0.84
N SER A 142 9.94 -0.65 -0.91
CA SER A 142 9.34 0.69 -0.91
C SER A 142 8.36 0.86 -2.07
N ARG A 143 8.73 0.42 -3.29
CA ARG A 143 7.82 0.49 -4.45
C ARG A 143 6.53 -0.29 -4.22
N ARG A 144 6.63 -1.53 -3.73
CA ARG A 144 5.46 -2.39 -3.48
C ARG A 144 4.59 -1.82 -2.35
N PHE A 145 5.22 -1.31 -1.29
CA PHE A 145 4.55 -0.68 -0.17
C PHE A 145 3.77 0.58 -0.59
N TYR A 146 4.41 1.52 -1.30
CA TYR A 146 3.75 2.71 -1.83
C TYR A 146 2.63 2.37 -2.81
N THR A 147 2.81 1.35 -3.65
CA THR A 147 1.75 0.90 -4.56
C THR A 147 0.52 0.42 -3.79
N ARG A 148 0.69 -0.33 -2.69
CA ARG A 148 -0.42 -0.77 -1.84
C ARG A 148 -1.08 0.38 -1.10
N ILE A 149 -0.31 1.33 -0.57
CA ILE A 149 -0.86 2.53 0.08
C ILE A 149 -1.69 3.34 -0.90
N ASN A 150 -1.13 3.66 -2.07
CA ASN A 150 -1.85 4.47 -3.07
C ASN A 150 -3.11 3.75 -3.56
N ALA A 151 -3.07 2.43 -3.74
CA ALA A 151 -4.26 1.65 -4.10
C ALA A 151 -5.31 1.66 -2.97
N ALA A 152 -4.88 1.56 -1.71
CA ALA A 152 -5.77 1.64 -0.56
C ALA A 152 -6.39 3.04 -0.41
N GLU A 153 -5.61 4.11 -0.60
CA GLU A 153 -6.10 5.49 -0.63
C GLU A 153 -7.09 5.72 -1.77
N ALA A 154 -6.79 5.26 -2.98
CA ALA A 154 -7.71 5.35 -4.12
C ALA A 154 -9.01 4.58 -3.86
N THR A 155 -8.93 3.38 -3.28
CA THR A 155 -10.11 2.59 -2.90
C THR A 155 -10.91 3.30 -1.81
N ALA A 156 -10.24 3.87 -0.80
CA ALA A 156 -10.89 4.65 0.25
C ALA A 156 -11.60 5.89 -0.32
N LEU A 157 -10.96 6.59 -1.27
CA LEU A 157 -11.56 7.72 -1.98
C LEU A 157 -12.74 7.28 -2.84
N GLU A 158 -12.69 6.13 -3.51
CA GLU A 158 -13.82 5.59 -4.26
C GLU A 158 -15.03 5.36 -3.33
N LEU A 159 -14.78 4.71 -2.19
CA LEU A 159 -15.77 4.39 -1.16
C LEU A 159 -16.25 5.60 -0.34
N SER A 160 -15.55 6.74 -0.35
CA SER A 160 -15.83 7.89 0.53
C SER A 160 -17.11 8.65 0.19
N ILE A 161 -17.64 8.49 -1.03
CA ILE A 161 -18.84 9.17 -1.55
C ILE A 161 -19.69 8.14 -2.31
N PRO A 162 -20.38 7.23 -1.60
CA PRO A 162 -21.22 6.24 -2.25
C PRO A 162 -22.61 6.82 -2.51
N VAL A 163 -23.02 6.93 -3.78
CA VAL A 163 -24.46 7.12 -4.09
C VAL A 163 -25.13 5.76 -3.96
N ILE A 164 -25.91 5.58 -2.90
CA ILE A 164 -26.65 4.36 -2.59
C ILE A 164 -28.00 4.42 -3.29
N LYS A 165 -28.23 3.55 -4.27
CA LYS A 165 -29.52 3.45 -4.96
C LYS A 165 -30.55 2.77 -4.06
N ILE A 166 -31.58 3.50 -3.64
CA ILE A 166 -32.67 2.98 -2.81
C ILE A 166 -33.79 2.40 -3.68
N SER A 167 -34.06 3.04 -4.83
CA SER A 167 -34.98 2.52 -5.84
C SER A 167 -34.55 2.99 -7.23
N ASN A 168 -35.31 2.61 -8.27
CA ASN A 168 -35.07 3.07 -9.64
C ASN A 168 -35.09 4.60 -9.79
N GLN A 169 -35.73 5.34 -8.87
CA GLN A 169 -35.93 6.78 -8.98
C GLN A 169 -35.25 7.58 -7.87
N ILE A 170 -34.83 6.94 -6.76
CA ILE A 170 -34.23 7.64 -5.62
C ILE A 170 -32.89 7.03 -5.22
N GLY A 171 -31.90 7.89 -5.02
CA GLY A 171 -30.61 7.56 -4.43
C GLY A 171 -30.31 8.41 -3.20
N VAL A 172 -29.40 7.93 -2.36
CA VAL A 172 -28.94 8.61 -1.15
C VAL A 172 -27.44 8.81 -1.24
N LEU A 173 -26.98 10.02 -0.93
CA LEU A 173 -25.59 10.40 -0.82
C LEU A 173 -25.30 10.80 0.64
N PRO A 174 -24.82 9.87 1.48
CA PRO A 174 -24.45 10.18 2.85
C PRO A 174 -23.11 10.88 2.90
N LEU A 175 -23.03 11.97 3.67
CA LEU A 175 -21.80 12.72 3.93
C LEU A 175 -21.32 12.41 5.35
N ILE A 176 -20.06 11.94 5.46
CA ILE A 176 -19.48 11.48 6.73
C ILE A 176 -18.12 12.15 6.97
N GLY A 177 -17.96 12.66 8.20
CA GLY A 177 -16.73 13.29 8.67
C GLY A 177 -16.58 14.73 8.19
N ASP A 178 -15.37 15.26 8.33
CA ASP A 178 -15.06 16.63 7.92
C ASP A 178 -15.02 16.74 6.40
N ILE A 179 -15.74 17.70 5.85
CA ILE A 179 -15.74 17.98 4.42
C ILE A 179 -14.81 19.16 4.17
N ASP A 180 -13.75 18.94 3.41
CA ASP A 180 -12.87 20.01 2.92
C ASP A 180 -13.21 20.39 1.47
N THR A 181 -12.44 21.33 0.92
CA THR A 181 -12.62 21.82 -0.45
C THR A 181 -12.45 20.73 -1.52
N GLN A 182 -11.51 19.80 -1.33
CA GLN A 182 -11.24 18.73 -2.29
C GLN A 182 -12.38 17.71 -2.28
N ARG A 183 -12.77 17.24 -1.09
CA ARG A 183 -13.90 16.34 -0.91
C ARG A 183 -15.19 16.94 -1.46
N ALA A 184 -15.42 18.24 -1.26
CA ALA A 184 -16.58 18.94 -1.82
C ALA A 184 -16.58 18.99 -3.37
N GLN A 185 -15.43 19.06 -4.02
CA GLN A 185 -15.35 18.96 -5.48
C GLN A 185 -15.65 17.54 -5.95
N GLU A 186 -15.04 16.53 -5.32
CA GLU A 186 -15.28 15.12 -5.64
C GLU A 186 -16.75 14.73 -5.42
N LEU A 187 -17.41 15.35 -4.43
CA LEU A 187 -18.85 15.23 -4.17
C LEU A 187 -19.67 15.68 -5.37
N MET A 188 -19.35 16.84 -5.95
CA MET A 188 -20.02 17.37 -7.13
C MET A 188 -19.94 16.39 -8.30
N ASP A 189 -18.72 15.96 -8.62
CA ASP A 189 -18.47 15.12 -9.80
C ASP A 189 -19.17 13.76 -9.67
N LYS A 190 -19.09 13.13 -8.49
CA LYS A 190 -19.73 11.83 -8.24
C LYS A 190 -21.26 11.94 -8.16
N ALA A 191 -21.81 12.96 -7.52
CA ALA A 191 -23.26 13.15 -7.43
C ALA A 191 -23.87 13.33 -8.82
N LEU A 192 -23.25 14.16 -9.67
CA LEU A 192 -23.72 14.40 -11.04
C LEU A 192 -23.58 13.15 -11.91
N SER A 193 -22.40 12.52 -11.93
CA SER A 193 -22.16 11.31 -12.71
C SER A 193 -23.12 10.20 -12.29
N LYS A 194 -23.18 9.86 -10.99
CA LYS A 194 -24.03 8.77 -10.51
C LYS A 194 -25.52 9.08 -10.60
N GLY A 195 -25.92 10.35 -10.42
CA GLY A 195 -27.30 10.78 -10.63
C GLY A 195 -27.78 10.48 -12.05
N SER A 196 -26.93 10.80 -13.03
CA SER A 196 -27.19 10.52 -14.45
C SER A 196 -27.10 9.02 -14.77
N ASP A 197 -26.00 8.36 -14.40
CA ASP A 197 -25.74 6.94 -14.71
C ASP A 197 -26.82 6.00 -14.16
N LEU A 198 -27.35 6.30 -12.97
CA LEU A 198 -28.36 5.49 -12.29
C LEU A 198 -29.79 5.84 -12.69
N GLY A 199 -29.99 6.91 -13.48
CA GLY A 199 -31.28 7.42 -13.93
C GLY A 199 -32.16 7.91 -12.77
N LEU A 200 -31.57 8.60 -11.79
CA LEU A 200 -32.31 9.04 -10.61
C LEU A 200 -33.20 10.24 -10.93
N GLU A 201 -34.42 10.26 -10.39
CA GLU A 201 -35.29 11.44 -10.37
C GLU A 201 -35.09 12.26 -9.08
N TYR A 202 -34.70 11.58 -8.00
CA TYR A 202 -34.49 12.16 -6.67
C TYR A 202 -33.15 11.73 -6.08
N MET A 203 -32.47 12.66 -5.43
CA MET A 203 -31.25 12.39 -4.66
C MET A 203 -31.38 13.01 -3.27
N VAL A 204 -31.23 12.19 -2.22
CA VAL A 204 -31.15 12.67 -0.83
C VAL A 204 -29.69 12.86 -0.47
N ILE A 205 -29.28 14.08 -0.12
CA ILE A 205 -27.95 14.35 0.44
C ILE A 205 -28.09 14.40 1.95
N ASP A 206 -27.52 13.41 2.64
CA ASP A 206 -27.63 13.29 4.10
C ASP A 206 -26.40 13.88 4.80
N LEU A 207 -26.63 14.95 5.55
CA LEU A 207 -25.62 15.73 6.29
C LEU A 207 -25.53 15.31 7.77
N SER A 208 -26.24 14.27 8.18
CA SER A 208 -26.30 13.84 9.58
C SER A 208 -24.92 13.46 10.17
N GLY A 209 -24.03 12.94 9.32
CA GLY A 209 -22.66 12.55 9.65
C GLY A 209 -21.61 13.66 9.56
N VAL A 210 -22.01 14.90 9.26
CA VAL A 210 -21.10 16.05 9.12
C VAL A 210 -21.19 16.92 10.37
N PRO A 211 -20.10 17.08 11.15
CA PRO A 211 -20.14 17.82 12.41
C PRO A 211 -20.13 19.34 12.18
N ILE A 212 -19.30 19.83 11.25
CA ILE A 212 -19.10 21.25 10.94
C ILE A 212 -18.86 21.37 9.44
N ILE A 213 -19.39 22.45 8.83
CA ILE A 213 -18.97 22.87 7.48
C ILE A 213 -18.46 24.29 7.54
N ASP A 214 -17.44 24.60 6.75
CA ASP A 214 -17.02 25.98 6.50
C ASP A 214 -17.92 26.65 5.45
N THR A 215 -17.71 27.95 5.24
CA THR A 215 -18.48 28.74 4.28
C THR A 215 -18.25 28.33 2.82
N MET A 216 -17.03 27.88 2.48
CA MET A 216 -16.66 27.47 1.12
C MET A 216 -17.28 26.13 0.74
N VAL A 217 -17.37 25.21 1.69
CA VAL A 217 -18.00 23.90 1.57
C VAL A 217 -19.52 24.06 1.46
N ALA A 218 -20.12 24.96 2.26
CA ALA A 218 -21.55 25.27 2.17
C ALA A 218 -21.95 25.77 0.77
N ASP A 219 -21.17 26.71 0.20
CA ASP A 219 -21.36 27.21 -1.17
C ASP A 219 -21.24 26.09 -2.21
N ARG A 220 -20.24 25.21 -2.06
CA ARG A 220 -20.05 24.07 -2.96
C ARG A 220 -21.21 23.09 -2.92
N ILE A 221 -21.71 22.72 -1.73
CA ILE A 221 -22.88 21.82 -1.60
C ILE A 221 -24.08 22.40 -2.34
N PHE A 222 -24.30 23.71 -2.25
CA PHE A 222 -25.40 24.37 -2.95
C PHE A 222 -25.22 24.32 -4.48
N LYS A 223 -24.01 24.54 -4.99
CA LYS A 223 -23.70 24.36 -6.42
C LYS A 223 -23.95 22.93 -6.90
N VAL A 224 -23.74 21.91 -6.05
CA VAL A 224 -24.12 20.53 -6.36
C VAL A 224 -25.63 20.40 -6.53
N VAL A 225 -26.42 20.99 -5.62
CA VAL A 225 -27.89 20.97 -5.70
C VAL A 225 -28.38 21.64 -6.99
N GLU A 226 -27.84 22.81 -7.34
CA GLU A 226 -28.19 23.50 -8.58
C GLU A 226 -27.83 22.68 -9.81
N ALA A 227 -26.62 22.11 -9.84
CA ALA A 227 -26.16 21.30 -10.97
C ALA A 227 -27.00 20.02 -11.15
N LEU A 228 -27.39 19.35 -10.05
CA LEU A 228 -28.31 18.20 -10.08
C LEU A 228 -29.67 18.61 -10.66
N SER A 229 -30.20 19.77 -10.26
CA SER A 229 -31.45 20.28 -10.81
C SER A 229 -31.38 20.55 -12.31
N LEU A 230 -30.23 21.02 -12.84
CA LEU A 230 -30.04 21.26 -14.27
C LEU A 230 -30.09 19.97 -15.10
N ILE A 231 -29.68 18.84 -14.52
CA ILE A 231 -29.76 17.52 -15.18
C ILE A 231 -31.06 16.76 -14.86
N GLY A 232 -32.03 17.42 -14.22
CA GLY A 232 -33.35 16.86 -13.93
C GLY A 232 -33.43 16.00 -12.67
N VAL A 233 -32.40 16.01 -11.81
CA VAL A 233 -32.39 15.29 -10.54
C VAL A 233 -32.83 16.24 -9.42
N LYS A 234 -33.95 15.95 -8.76
CA LYS A 234 -34.46 16.74 -7.62
C LYS A 234 -33.70 16.38 -6.35
N THR A 235 -33.18 17.37 -5.64
CA THR A 235 -32.41 17.12 -4.41
C THR A 235 -33.26 17.33 -3.15
N ILE A 236 -33.10 16.43 -2.18
CA ILE A 236 -33.61 16.56 -0.81
C ILE A 236 -32.40 16.65 0.11
N LEU A 237 -32.29 17.70 0.93
CA LEU A 237 -31.26 17.76 1.97
C LEU A 237 -31.82 17.18 3.27
N SER A 238 -31.10 16.26 3.90
CA SER A 238 -31.50 15.70 5.20
C SER A 238 -30.42 15.86 6.26
N GLY A 239 -30.84 15.90 7.53
CA GLY A 239 -29.90 15.84 8.65
C GLY A 239 -29.05 17.12 8.85
N ILE A 240 -29.52 18.26 8.36
CA ILE A 240 -28.83 19.55 8.55
C ILE A 240 -28.80 19.91 10.04
N ARG A 241 -27.60 20.06 10.60
CA ARG A 241 -27.40 20.52 11.98
C ARG A 241 -27.67 22.03 12.11
N PRO A 242 -28.10 22.53 13.30
CA PRO A 242 -28.39 23.95 13.50
C PRO A 242 -27.26 24.90 13.10
N GLU A 243 -26.01 24.54 13.37
CA GLU A 243 -24.81 25.33 13.07
C GLU A 243 -24.60 25.47 11.55
N ILE A 244 -24.89 24.39 10.81
CA ILE A 244 -24.87 24.37 9.35
C ILE A 244 -25.97 25.29 8.80
N ALA A 245 -27.18 25.18 9.34
CA ALA A 245 -28.31 26.03 8.92
C ALA A 245 -28.03 27.53 9.18
N GLN A 246 -27.40 27.87 10.31
CA GLN A 246 -26.97 29.25 10.60
C GLN A 246 -25.94 29.74 9.57
N THR A 247 -24.97 28.90 9.21
CA THR A 247 -23.96 29.25 8.20
C THR A 247 -24.61 29.48 6.83
N MET A 248 -25.51 28.59 6.41
CA MET A 248 -26.23 28.73 5.13
C MET A 248 -27.11 29.98 5.08
N THR A 249 -27.78 30.33 6.17
CA THR A 249 -28.60 31.56 6.25
C THR A 249 -27.72 32.82 6.24
N HIS A 250 -26.57 32.81 6.91
CA HIS A 250 -25.61 33.93 6.87
C HIS A 250 -25.05 34.17 5.46
N LEU A 251 -24.82 33.11 4.69
CA LEU A 251 -24.36 33.19 3.29
C LEU A 251 -25.46 33.61 2.31
N GLY A 252 -26.71 33.75 2.76
CA GLY A 252 -27.84 34.11 1.89
C GLY A 252 -28.23 33.01 0.91
N ILE A 253 -27.95 31.75 1.23
CA ILE A 253 -28.30 30.60 0.38
C ILE A 253 -29.82 30.49 0.28
N ASN A 254 -30.34 30.53 -0.96
CA ASN A 254 -31.78 30.43 -1.20
C ASN A 254 -32.24 28.96 -1.18
N THR A 255 -32.87 28.54 -0.09
CA THR A 255 -33.40 27.18 0.06
C THR A 255 -34.86 27.02 -0.39
N SER A 256 -35.49 28.05 -0.97
CA SER A 256 -36.93 28.05 -1.30
C SER A 256 -37.32 26.93 -2.28
N ASN A 257 -36.38 26.49 -3.13
CA ASN A 257 -36.59 25.44 -4.13
C ASN A 257 -35.97 24.10 -3.74
N ILE A 258 -35.46 23.98 -2.51
CA ILE A 258 -34.80 22.76 -2.02
C ILE A 258 -35.67 22.16 -0.93
N THR A 259 -36.05 20.89 -1.08
CA THR A 259 -36.72 20.17 0.00
C THR A 259 -35.72 19.86 1.10
N VAL A 260 -36.01 20.26 2.33
CA VAL A 260 -35.17 20.00 3.51
C VAL A 260 -35.95 19.19 4.53
N THR A 261 -35.34 18.13 5.06
CA THR A 261 -35.89 17.31 6.14
C THR A 261 -34.93 17.19 7.31
N SER A 262 -35.44 16.92 8.51
CA SER A 262 -34.59 16.76 9.69
C SER A 262 -33.84 15.43 9.73
N SER A 263 -34.24 14.42 8.94
CA SER A 263 -33.55 13.13 8.85
C SER A 263 -33.77 12.43 7.51
N LEU A 264 -32.85 11.53 7.18
CA LEU A 264 -32.97 10.66 6.00
C LEU A 264 -34.27 9.84 6.02
N HIS A 265 -34.70 9.39 7.19
CA HIS A 265 -35.96 8.65 7.35
C HIS A 265 -37.17 9.47 6.84
N ILE A 266 -37.27 10.73 7.26
CA ILE A 266 -38.37 11.62 6.85
C ILE A 266 -38.27 11.94 5.35
N ALA A 267 -37.06 12.09 4.81
CA ALA A 267 -36.88 12.31 3.36
C ALA A 267 -37.44 11.14 2.55
N LEU A 268 -37.15 9.90 2.96
CA LEU A 268 -37.64 8.70 2.30
C LEU A 268 -39.15 8.52 2.48
N GLU A 269 -39.68 8.78 3.67
CA GLU A 269 -41.13 8.74 3.93
C GLU A 269 -41.90 9.74 3.07
N GLN A 270 -41.41 10.98 2.97
CA GLN A 270 -41.99 11.99 2.09
C GLN A 270 -41.97 11.58 0.63
N PHE A 271 -40.86 11.02 0.14
CA PHE A 271 -40.77 10.50 -1.22
C PHE A 271 -41.79 9.38 -1.49
N LEU A 272 -41.95 8.44 -0.55
CA LEU A 272 -42.95 7.38 -0.66
C LEU A 272 -44.38 7.94 -0.71
N ASN A 273 -44.68 8.93 0.14
CA ASN A 273 -45.99 9.57 0.16
C ASN A 273 -46.29 10.35 -1.13
N MET A 274 -45.29 11.01 -1.73
CA MET A 274 -45.43 11.68 -3.03
C MET A 274 -45.78 10.68 -4.14
N LYS A 275 -45.18 9.49 -4.15
CA LYS A 275 -45.52 8.43 -5.11
C LYS A 275 -46.96 7.95 -4.97
N ILE A 276 -47.43 7.76 -3.75
CA ILE A 276 -48.79 7.28 -3.49
C ILE A 276 -49.83 8.29 -3.97
N GLN A 277 -49.54 9.58 -3.95
CA GLN A 277 -50.45 10.63 -4.44
C GLN A 277 -50.44 10.79 -5.97
N MET A 278 -49.41 10.27 -6.66
CA MET A 278 -49.27 10.32 -8.12
C MET A 278 -49.74 9.06 -8.85
N ALA A 279 -50.01 7.98 -8.10
CA ALA A 279 -50.51 6.70 -8.61
C ALA A 279 -52.04 6.61 -8.48
#